data_AF-A0A925E9V1-F1
#
_entry.id   AF-A0A925E9V1-F1
#
_cell.length_a   1.000
_cell.length_b   1.000
_cell.length_c   1.000
_cell.angle_alpha   90.00
_cell.angle_beta   90.00
_cell.angle_gamma   90.00
#
_symmetry.space_group_name_H-M   'P 1'
#
loop_
_entity.id
_entity.type
_entity.pdbx_description
1 polymer ?
#
loop_
_entity_poly.entity_id
_entity_poly.type
_entity_poly.pdbx_seq_one_letter_code
_entity_poly.pdbx_strand_id
1 'polypeptide(L)'
;MSTANQIIQDWEEDQREAAKIIIEAYGEPNETTPSMLIWYNKGRWKKIIASKEGTQHDFPFPHLDFIEGITDYRVAADKFSDLAAFDGSVTIRRTQGEISARCHDEQANFLAINLANDIIVGKLSVEEARKAYVNTMIAFRQKKPTPYMEALQFAVQSDTIDSDVTLITEAELKQKEHEK
;
A
#
# COMPACT_ATOMS: atom_id res chain seq x y z
N MET A 1 -4.44 20.39 -20.71
CA MET A 1 -4.12 19.08 -20.10
C MET A 1 -5.42 18.31 -20.01
N SER A 2 -5.41 17.01 -20.31
CA SER A 2 -6.61 16.17 -20.12
C SER A 2 -6.92 16.06 -18.63
N THR A 3 -8.19 16.11 -18.25
CA THR A 3 -8.59 15.88 -16.84
C THR A 3 -8.40 14.41 -16.49
N ALA A 4 -8.27 14.07 -15.19
CA ALA A 4 -8.18 12.68 -14.78
C ALA A 4 -9.37 11.85 -15.29
N ASN A 5 -10.58 12.43 -15.25
CA ASN A 5 -11.79 11.82 -15.78
C ASN A 5 -11.74 11.52 -17.30
N GLN A 6 -11.00 12.31 -18.09
CA GLN A 6 -10.78 12.03 -19.51
C GLN A 6 -9.78 10.88 -19.72
N ILE A 7 -8.76 10.81 -18.87
CA ILE A 7 -7.70 9.79 -18.95
C ILE A 7 -8.24 8.39 -18.64
N ILE A 8 -9.11 8.28 -17.64
CA ILE A 8 -9.66 6.99 -17.21
C ILE A 8 -10.82 6.48 -18.08
N GLN A 9 -11.25 7.21 -19.11
CA GLN A 9 -12.36 6.77 -19.97
C GLN A 9 -12.06 5.41 -20.62
N ASP A 10 -10.82 5.23 -21.06
CA ASP A 10 -10.35 4.01 -21.73
C ASP A 10 -9.80 2.95 -20.75
N TRP A 11 -10.05 3.10 -19.45
CA TRP A 11 -9.74 2.09 -18.45
C TRP A 11 -10.88 1.07 -18.34
N GLU A 12 -10.54 -0.13 -17.87
CA GLU A 12 -11.52 -1.14 -17.49
C GLU A 12 -12.48 -0.61 -16.41
N GLU A 13 -13.69 -1.14 -16.36
CA GLU A 13 -14.80 -0.56 -15.57
C GLU A 13 -14.47 -0.43 -14.09
N ASP A 14 -14.01 -1.50 -13.45
CA ASP A 14 -13.69 -1.50 -12.01
C ASP A 14 -12.58 -0.50 -11.67
N GLN A 15 -11.52 -0.43 -12.49
CA GLN A 15 -10.40 0.49 -12.34
C GLN A 15 -10.85 1.95 -12.48
N ARG A 16 -11.72 2.21 -13.47
CA ARG A 16 -12.29 3.54 -13.71
C ARG A 16 -13.17 3.98 -12.54
N GLU A 17 -14.05 3.11 -12.04
CA GLU A 17 -14.93 3.45 -10.92
C GLU A 17 -14.15 3.67 -9.63
N ALA A 18 -13.17 2.82 -9.32
CA ALA A 18 -12.30 3.04 -8.17
C ALA A 18 -11.50 4.34 -8.28
N ALA A 19 -10.95 4.66 -9.45
CA ALA A 19 -10.26 5.93 -9.67
C ALA A 19 -11.19 7.14 -9.47
N LYS A 20 -12.44 7.07 -9.92
CA LYS A 20 -13.45 8.13 -9.66
C LYS A 20 -13.70 8.32 -8.18
N ILE A 21 -13.81 7.24 -7.39
CA ILE A 21 -13.99 7.34 -5.94
C ILE A 21 -12.83 8.11 -5.29
N ILE A 22 -11.57 7.85 -5.70
CA ILE A 22 -10.41 8.59 -5.21
C ILE A 22 -10.44 10.07 -5.65
N ILE A 23 -10.85 10.35 -6.90
CA ILE A 23 -11.04 11.72 -7.40
C ILE A 23 -12.10 12.46 -6.56
N GLU A 24 -13.22 11.81 -6.27
CA GLU A 24 -14.31 12.38 -5.45
C GLU A 24 -13.84 12.64 -4.01
N ALA A 25 -13.04 11.74 -3.43
CA ALA A 25 -12.54 11.88 -2.07
C ALA A 25 -11.45 12.96 -1.93
N TYR A 26 -10.54 13.08 -2.92
CA TYR A 26 -9.29 13.83 -2.76
C TYR A 26 -9.04 14.93 -3.81
N GLY A 27 -9.94 15.07 -4.78
CA GLY A 27 -9.82 15.97 -5.93
C GLY A 27 -8.93 15.42 -7.05
N GLU A 28 -8.56 16.28 -7.99
CA GLU A 28 -7.68 15.90 -9.09
C GLU A 28 -6.31 15.39 -8.60
N PRO A 29 -5.74 14.36 -9.27
CA PRO A 29 -4.41 13.83 -8.98
C PRO A 29 -3.31 14.87 -9.23
N ASN A 30 -2.19 14.68 -8.53
CA ASN A 30 -1.00 15.50 -8.70
C ASN A 30 -0.25 15.17 -9.99
N GLU A 31 -0.23 13.89 -10.39
CA GLU A 31 0.35 13.44 -11.64
C GLU A 31 -0.63 12.57 -12.40
N THR A 32 -0.63 12.73 -13.73
CA THR A 32 -1.49 11.97 -14.62
C THR A 32 -0.71 11.45 -15.82
N THR A 33 -0.94 10.19 -16.14
CA THR A 33 -0.46 9.53 -17.36
C THR A 33 -1.58 8.65 -17.90
N PRO A 34 -1.53 8.21 -19.17
CA PRO A 34 -2.55 7.31 -19.72
C PRO A 34 -2.77 6.01 -18.92
N SER A 35 -1.76 5.55 -18.18
CA SER A 35 -1.77 4.28 -17.44
C SER A 35 -1.88 4.43 -15.92
N MET A 36 -1.75 5.65 -15.37
CA MET A 36 -1.64 5.84 -13.92
C MET A 36 -2.04 7.26 -13.50
N LEU A 37 -2.71 7.35 -12.35
CA LEU A 37 -2.98 8.59 -11.62
C LEU A 37 -2.30 8.53 -10.25
N ILE A 38 -1.64 9.62 -9.83
CA ILE A 38 -0.96 9.68 -8.53
C ILE A 38 -1.45 10.87 -7.73
N TRP A 39 -1.77 10.62 -6.46
CA TRP A 39 -1.98 11.65 -5.45
C TRP A 39 -0.86 11.59 -4.41
N TYR A 40 -0.41 12.75 -3.96
CA TYR A 40 0.54 12.88 -2.87
C TYR A 40 -0.11 13.53 -1.66
N ASN A 41 0.27 13.07 -0.47
CA ASN A 41 -0.07 13.68 0.81
C ASN A 41 -1.58 13.92 0.98
N LYS A 42 -2.37 12.86 0.81
CA LYS A 42 -3.85 12.89 0.92
C LYS A 42 -4.30 12.09 2.12
N GLY A 43 -4.99 12.76 3.05
CA GLY A 43 -5.43 12.13 4.29
C GLY A 43 -4.25 11.53 5.05
N ARG A 44 -4.28 10.21 5.29
CA ARG A 44 -3.20 9.46 5.96
C ARG A 44 -2.23 8.79 4.99
N TRP A 45 -2.41 9.02 3.70
CA TRP A 45 -1.55 8.47 2.65
C TRP A 45 -0.45 9.46 2.30
N LYS A 46 0.77 8.95 2.29
CA LYS A 46 1.91 9.61 1.64
C LYS A 46 1.71 9.65 0.13
N LYS A 47 1.18 8.55 -0.43
CA LYS A 47 0.87 8.42 -1.85
C LYS A 47 -0.31 7.48 -2.07
N ILE A 48 -1.16 7.82 -3.04
CA ILE A 48 -2.16 6.92 -3.61
C ILE A 48 -1.87 6.79 -5.10
N ILE A 49 -1.88 5.57 -5.62
CA ILE A 49 -1.68 5.28 -7.03
C ILE A 49 -2.88 4.50 -7.56
N ALA A 50 -3.59 5.04 -8.55
CA ALA A 50 -4.56 4.28 -9.33
C ALA A 50 -3.92 3.87 -10.66
N SER A 51 -4.04 2.60 -11.03
CA SER A 51 -3.43 2.02 -12.22
C SER A 51 -4.47 1.52 -13.22
N LYS A 52 -4.20 1.70 -14.52
CA LYS A 52 -5.01 1.11 -15.59
C LYS A 52 -4.97 -0.42 -15.58
N GLU A 53 -3.78 -0.97 -15.31
CA GLU A 53 -3.55 -2.41 -15.27
C GLU A 53 -3.69 -2.95 -13.85
N GLY A 54 -4.43 -4.05 -13.72
CA GLY A 54 -4.59 -4.78 -12.47
C GLY A 54 -3.75 -6.06 -12.43
N THR A 55 -3.39 -6.49 -11.23
CA THR A 55 -2.72 -7.79 -11.02
C THR A 55 -3.69 -8.75 -10.36
N GLN A 56 -3.79 -10.00 -10.85
CA GLN A 56 -4.67 -11.00 -10.26
C GLN A 56 -4.25 -11.29 -8.82
N HIS A 57 -5.22 -11.21 -7.91
CA HIS A 57 -5.06 -11.51 -6.49
C HIS A 57 -6.25 -12.33 -5.98
N ASP A 58 -5.97 -13.53 -5.45
CA ASP A 58 -7.00 -14.50 -5.08
C ASP A 58 -7.38 -14.48 -3.59
N PHE A 59 -6.72 -13.65 -2.79
CA PHE A 59 -6.96 -13.57 -1.35
C PHE A 59 -7.63 -12.24 -0.98
N PRO A 60 -8.69 -12.22 -0.14
CA PRO A 60 -9.40 -13.38 0.41
C PRO A 60 -10.41 -14.00 -0.58
N PHE A 61 -10.62 -13.36 -1.72
CA PHE A 61 -11.36 -13.88 -2.88
C PHE A 61 -10.76 -13.30 -4.17
N PRO A 62 -11.01 -13.90 -5.35
CA PRO A 62 -10.49 -13.42 -6.62
C PRO A 62 -10.90 -11.98 -6.94
N HIS A 63 -9.91 -11.12 -7.18
CA HIS A 63 -10.06 -9.74 -7.65
C HIS A 63 -8.77 -9.26 -8.34
N LEU A 64 -8.76 -8.01 -8.80
CA LEU A 64 -7.59 -7.36 -9.35
C LEU A 64 -7.07 -6.26 -8.41
N ASP A 65 -5.76 -6.20 -8.24
CA ASP A 65 -5.08 -5.16 -7.49
C ASP A 65 -4.67 -4.02 -8.42
N PHE A 66 -5.21 -2.82 -8.20
CA PHE A 66 -4.93 -1.65 -9.05
C PHE A 66 -4.95 -0.29 -8.33
N ILE A 67 -5.40 -0.22 -7.07
CA ILE A 67 -5.25 0.93 -6.18
C ILE A 67 -4.18 0.61 -5.14
N GLU A 68 -3.09 1.37 -5.12
CA GLU A 68 -2.04 1.28 -4.09
C GLU A 68 -2.14 2.45 -3.11
N GLY A 69 -2.18 2.16 -1.82
CA GLY A 69 -2.02 3.13 -0.74
C GLY A 69 -0.67 2.96 -0.07
N ILE A 70 0.08 4.06 0.10
CA ILE A 70 1.41 4.08 0.69
C ILE A 70 1.43 5.04 1.88
N THR A 71 2.00 4.62 3.00
CA THR A 71 2.19 5.47 4.18
C THR A 71 3.54 5.22 4.84
N ASP A 72 4.02 6.20 5.60
CA ASP A 72 5.26 6.09 6.36
C ASP A 72 5.06 5.13 7.53
N TYR A 73 5.88 4.06 7.56
CA TYR A 73 5.84 3.04 8.58
C TYR A 73 7.18 2.30 8.67
N ARG A 74 7.82 2.35 9.83
CA ARG A 74 9.05 1.58 10.09
C ARG A 74 8.72 0.16 10.52
N VAL A 75 9.30 -0.82 9.84
CA VAL A 75 9.14 -2.24 10.15
C VAL A 75 10.51 -2.85 10.48
N ALA A 76 10.61 -3.56 11.59
CA ALA A 76 11.81 -4.32 11.92
C ALA A 76 12.02 -5.49 10.94
N ALA A 77 13.26 -5.77 10.56
CA ALA A 77 13.58 -6.73 9.51
C ALA A 77 13.09 -8.16 9.81
N ASP A 78 13.02 -8.55 11.08
CA ASP A 78 12.52 -9.85 11.55
C ASP A 78 11.01 -10.05 11.31
N LYS A 79 10.26 -8.97 11.03
CA LYS A 79 8.81 -9.03 10.71
C LYS A 79 8.50 -9.22 9.23
N PHE A 80 9.49 -9.16 8.34
CA PHE A 80 9.24 -9.18 6.89
C PHE A 80 8.63 -10.50 6.42
N SER A 81 9.10 -11.63 6.96
CA SER A 81 8.56 -12.95 6.63
C SER A 81 7.10 -13.12 7.07
N ASP A 82 6.75 -12.59 8.25
CA ASP A 82 5.38 -12.64 8.76
C ASP A 82 4.43 -11.87 7.83
N LEU A 83 4.85 -10.69 7.36
CA LEU A 83 4.05 -9.86 6.46
C LEU A 83 3.93 -10.48 5.06
N ALA A 84 5.01 -11.08 4.54
CA ALA A 84 4.97 -11.81 3.28
C ALA A 84 4.06 -13.06 3.35
N ALA A 85 3.99 -13.73 4.51
CA ALA A 85 3.08 -14.85 4.74
C ALA A 85 1.61 -14.40 4.94
N PHE A 86 1.41 -13.17 5.40
CA PHE A 86 0.09 -12.59 5.63
C PHE A 86 -0.62 -12.26 4.32
N ASP A 87 -0.04 -11.41 3.48
CA ASP A 87 -0.65 -10.91 2.25
C ASP A 87 0.43 -10.47 1.26
N GLY A 88 0.43 -11.06 0.05
CA GLY A 88 1.41 -10.78 -0.98
C GLY A 88 1.29 -9.37 -1.58
N SER A 89 0.16 -8.70 -1.34
CA SER A 89 -0.09 -7.34 -1.81
C SER A 89 0.25 -6.28 -0.76
N VAL A 90 0.71 -6.69 0.43
CA VAL A 90 1.37 -5.80 1.40
C VAL A 90 2.87 -5.79 1.14
N THR A 91 3.43 -4.61 0.85
CA THR A 91 4.86 -4.44 0.56
C THR A 91 5.51 -3.52 1.57
N ILE A 92 6.68 -3.93 2.07
CA ILE A 92 7.54 -3.09 2.92
C ILE A 92 8.75 -2.62 2.13
N ARG A 93 8.99 -1.31 2.12
CA ARG A 93 10.20 -0.70 1.57
C ARG A 93 11.05 -0.15 2.71
N ARG A 94 11.86 -1.02 3.33
CA ARG A 94 12.69 -0.72 4.53
C ARG A 94 13.47 0.59 4.37
N THR A 95 14.20 0.73 3.28
CA THR A 95 15.04 1.91 3.03
C THR A 95 14.25 3.20 2.94
N GLN A 96 13.05 3.15 2.37
CA GLN A 96 12.18 4.32 2.26
C GLN A 96 11.37 4.57 3.53
N GLY A 97 11.32 3.60 4.45
CA GLY A 97 10.50 3.67 5.65
C GLY A 97 9.00 3.59 5.34
N GLU A 98 8.61 2.78 4.37
CA GLU A 98 7.23 2.74 3.87
C GLU A 98 6.61 1.35 3.97
N ILE A 99 5.31 1.34 4.28
CA ILE A 99 4.40 0.22 4.03
C ILE A 99 3.42 0.62 2.93
N SER A 100 3.09 -0.33 2.06
CA SER A 100 1.99 -0.18 1.11
C SER A 100 1.11 -1.41 1.06
N ALA A 101 -0.13 -1.20 0.63
CA ALA A 101 -1.05 -2.24 0.21
C ALA A 101 -1.60 -1.87 -1.16
N ARG A 102 -1.72 -2.85 -2.04
CA ARG A 102 -2.36 -2.70 -3.35
C ARG A 102 -3.57 -3.62 -3.43
N CYS A 103 -4.74 -3.08 -3.78
CA CYS A 103 -5.98 -3.84 -3.83
C CYS A 103 -6.94 -3.24 -4.88
N HIS A 104 -8.19 -3.72 -4.92
CA HIS A 104 -9.23 -3.19 -5.81
C HIS A 104 -9.75 -1.82 -5.37
N ASP A 105 -9.59 -1.45 -4.09
CA ASP A 105 -9.98 -0.12 -3.57
C ASP A 105 -9.15 0.32 -2.35
N GLU A 106 -9.36 1.57 -1.91
CA GLU A 106 -8.68 2.17 -0.75
C GLU A 106 -9.10 1.55 0.58
N GLN A 107 -10.34 1.09 0.70
CA GLN A 107 -10.89 0.54 1.95
C GLN A 107 -10.24 -0.81 2.29
N ALA A 108 -10.03 -1.64 1.28
CA ALA A 108 -9.27 -2.88 1.40
C ALA A 108 -7.79 -2.61 1.74
N ASN A 109 -7.20 -1.53 1.21
CA ASN A 109 -5.84 -1.12 1.58
C ASN A 109 -5.76 -0.72 3.06
N PHE A 110 -6.76 0.01 3.60
CA PHE A 110 -6.82 0.29 5.04
C PHE A 110 -6.87 -1.00 5.86
N LEU A 111 -7.69 -1.97 5.46
CA LEU A 111 -7.79 -3.26 6.17
C LEU A 111 -6.46 -4.01 6.18
N ALA A 112 -5.83 -4.16 5.01
CA ALA A 112 -4.56 -4.86 4.87
C ALA A 112 -3.47 -4.24 5.74
N ILE A 113 -3.32 -2.91 5.70
CA ILE A 113 -2.30 -2.19 6.49
C ILE A 113 -2.60 -2.23 7.99
N ASN A 114 -3.88 -2.15 8.39
CA ASN A 114 -4.26 -2.26 9.80
C ASN A 114 -3.93 -3.65 10.38
N LEU A 115 -4.19 -4.71 9.63
CA LEU A 115 -3.86 -6.07 10.03
C LEU A 115 -2.36 -6.34 9.99
N ALA A 116 -1.64 -5.78 9.01
CA ALA A 116 -0.18 -5.79 8.99
C ALA A 116 0.40 -5.12 10.25
N ASN A 117 -0.13 -3.95 10.64
CA ASN A 117 0.24 -3.30 11.89
C ASN A 117 -0.01 -4.20 13.11
N ASP A 118 -1.16 -4.87 13.19
CA ASP A 118 -1.47 -5.79 14.29
C ASP A 118 -0.48 -6.96 14.38
N ILE A 119 0.02 -7.47 13.26
CA ILE A 119 1.09 -8.48 13.23
C ILE A 119 2.41 -7.88 13.75
N ILE A 120 2.78 -6.69 13.25
CA ILE A 120 4.05 -6.03 13.59
C ILE A 120 4.14 -5.77 15.09
N VAL A 121 3.06 -5.29 15.71
CA VAL A 121 3.01 -5.00 17.15
C VAL A 121 2.70 -6.23 18.01
N GLY A 122 2.59 -7.42 17.40
CA GLY A 122 2.36 -8.69 18.10
C GLY A 122 0.96 -8.86 18.69
N LYS A 123 -0.03 -8.09 18.20
CA LYS A 123 -1.43 -8.21 18.61
C LYS A 123 -2.14 -9.39 17.97
N LEU A 124 -1.75 -9.77 16.75
CA LEU A 124 -2.24 -10.94 16.04
C LEU A 124 -1.09 -11.75 15.46
N SER A 125 -1.26 -13.07 15.41
CA SER A 125 -0.49 -13.94 14.51
C SER A 125 -0.91 -13.75 13.05
N VAL A 126 -0.10 -14.26 12.12
CA VAL A 126 -0.42 -14.25 10.68
C VAL A 126 -1.75 -14.97 10.41
N GLU A 127 -1.97 -16.14 11.02
CA GLU A 127 -3.20 -16.92 10.83
C GLU A 127 -4.44 -16.19 11.37
N GLU A 128 -4.32 -15.52 12.51
CA GLU A 128 -5.40 -14.71 13.09
C GLU A 128 -5.70 -13.49 12.23
N ALA A 129 -4.67 -12.81 11.72
CA ALA A 129 -4.84 -11.68 10.81
C ALA A 129 -5.53 -12.10 9.51
N ARG A 130 -5.16 -13.24 8.91
CA ARG A 130 -5.84 -13.77 7.70
C ARG A 130 -7.32 -14.09 7.96
N LYS A 131 -7.64 -14.68 9.12
CA LYS A 131 -9.04 -14.91 9.54
C LYS A 131 -9.79 -13.59 9.77
N ALA A 132 -9.15 -12.63 10.42
CA ALA A 132 -9.72 -11.30 10.67
C ALA A 132 -10.00 -10.55 9.36
N TYR A 133 -9.14 -10.68 8.35
CA TYR A 133 -9.36 -10.14 7.01
C TYR A 133 -10.67 -10.71 6.43
N VAL A 134 -10.79 -12.04 6.35
CA VAL A 134 -11.97 -12.71 5.80
C VAL A 134 -13.25 -12.29 6.53
N ASN A 135 -13.21 -12.29 7.86
CA ASN A 135 -14.36 -11.89 8.68
C ASN A 135 -14.76 -10.43 8.46
N THR A 136 -13.79 -9.53 8.32
CA THR A 136 -14.05 -8.11 8.04
C THR A 136 -14.69 -7.92 6.67
N MET A 137 -14.20 -8.62 5.63
CA MET A 137 -14.82 -8.56 4.29
C MET A 137 -16.24 -9.11 4.26
N ILE A 138 -16.52 -10.17 5.03
CA ILE A 138 -17.89 -10.69 5.19
C ILE A 138 -18.77 -9.66 5.90
N ALA A 139 -18.28 -9.03 6.97
CA ALA A 139 -19.01 -7.98 7.69
C ALA A 139 -19.31 -6.77 6.80
N PHE A 140 -18.34 -6.35 5.99
CA PHE A 140 -18.50 -5.28 5.00
C PHE A 140 -19.61 -5.60 3.99
N ARG A 141 -19.60 -6.81 3.41
CA ARG A 141 -20.67 -7.28 2.50
C ARG A 141 -22.04 -7.33 3.18
N GLN A 142 -22.07 -7.60 4.48
CA GLN A 142 -23.29 -7.57 5.30
C GLN A 142 -23.70 -6.14 5.73
N LYS A 143 -22.99 -5.11 5.27
CA LYS A 143 -23.19 -3.70 5.66
C LYS A 143 -23.09 -3.47 7.17
N LYS A 144 -22.28 -4.27 7.84
CA LYS A 144 -21.93 -4.08 9.26
C LYS A 144 -20.77 -3.09 9.37
N PRO A 145 -20.61 -2.40 10.52
CA PRO A 145 -19.48 -1.50 10.73
C PRO A 145 -18.15 -2.24 10.59
N THR A 146 -17.20 -1.63 9.88
CA THR A 146 -15.86 -2.18 9.65
C THR A 146 -14.80 -1.09 9.83
N PRO A 147 -14.47 -0.71 11.08
CA PRO A 147 -13.56 0.40 11.34
C PRO A 147 -12.19 0.24 10.64
N TYR A 148 -11.72 -0.99 10.49
CA TYR A 148 -10.43 -1.29 9.84
C TYR A 148 -10.42 -1.00 8.34
N MET A 149 -11.59 -0.87 7.71
CA MET A 149 -11.74 -0.50 6.30
C MET A 149 -12.01 1.01 6.11
N GLU A 150 -12.28 1.75 7.19
CA GLU A 150 -12.66 3.17 7.13
C GLU A 150 -11.45 4.10 7.22
N ALA A 151 -10.44 3.71 7.99
CA ALA A 151 -9.21 4.47 8.16
C ALA A 151 -8.10 3.60 8.77
N LEU A 152 -6.86 4.09 8.72
CA LEU A 152 -5.78 3.54 9.55
C LEU A 152 -6.15 3.66 11.04
N GLN A 153 -5.91 2.61 11.81
CA GLN A 153 -6.23 2.52 13.24
C GLN A 153 -5.03 2.87 14.13
N PHE A 154 -3.96 3.38 13.52
CA PHE A 154 -2.77 3.89 14.16
C PHE A 154 -2.44 5.28 13.60
N ALA A 155 -1.64 6.04 14.36
CA ALA A 155 -1.13 7.32 13.90
C ALA A 155 -0.01 7.10 12.86
N VAL A 156 -0.07 7.84 11.75
CA VAL A 156 1.00 7.82 10.76
C VAL A 156 2.32 8.23 11.42
N GLN A 157 3.38 7.48 11.16
CA GLN A 157 4.69 7.71 11.75
C GLN A 157 5.44 8.81 11.00
N SER A 158 6.45 9.40 11.64
CA SER A 158 7.47 10.23 10.98
C SER A 158 8.84 9.56 11.15
N ASP A 159 9.82 10.00 10.34
CA ASP A 159 11.23 9.58 10.48
C ASP A 159 11.45 8.05 10.41
N THR A 160 10.70 7.41 9.51
CA THR A 160 10.65 5.94 9.36
C THR A 160 11.79 5.36 8.51
N ILE A 161 12.55 6.22 7.84
CA ILE A 161 13.65 5.85 6.95
C ILE A 161 14.68 4.98 7.69
N ASP A 162 15.14 3.92 7.01
CA ASP A 162 16.20 3.02 7.47
C ASP A 162 17.21 2.81 6.34
N SER A 163 18.22 3.69 6.27
CA SER A 163 19.26 3.67 5.24
C SER A 163 20.20 2.44 5.28
N ASP A 164 19.92 1.47 6.16
CA ASP A 164 20.79 0.35 6.47
C ASP A 164 22.19 0.79 6.96
N VAL A 165 23.14 -0.15 7.03
CA VAL A 165 24.51 0.10 7.47
C VAL A 165 25.50 0.19 6.30
N THR A 166 26.44 1.13 6.38
CA THR A 166 27.56 1.19 5.45
C THR A 166 28.57 0.09 5.77
N LEU A 167 28.86 -0.80 4.81
CA LEU A 167 29.84 -1.88 4.96
C LEU A 167 31.16 -1.64 4.22
N ILE A 168 31.18 -0.70 3.26
CA ILE A 168 32.38 -0.31 2.51
C ILE A 168 32.52 1.20 2.64
N THR A 169 33.69 1.65 3.08
CA THR A 169 34.00 3.07 3.17
C THR A 169 34.39 3.65 1.81
N GLU A 170 34.25 4.96 1.64
CA GLU A 170 34.72 5.64 0.42
C GLU A 170 36.22 5.45 0.17
N ALA A 171 37.02 5.35 1.23
CA ALA A 171 38.46 5.15 1.13
C ALA A 171 38.80 3.78 0.52
N GLU A 172 38.10 2.73 0.95
CA GLU A 172 38.24 1.38 0.39
C GLU A 172 37.79 1.31 -1.07
N LEU A 173 36.72 2.02 -1.45
CA LEU A 173 36.30 2.13 -2.85
C LEU A 173 37.36 2.80 -3.71
N LYS A 174 37.87 3.96 -3.28
CA LYS A 174 38.91 4.71 -4.02
C LYS A 174 40.19 3.91 -4.17
N GLN A 175 40.63 3.19 -3.14
CA GLN A 175 41.82 2.35 -3.22
C GLN A 175 41.69 1.30 -4.34
N LYS A 176 40.53 0.62 -4.43
CA LYS A 176 40.29 -0.42 -5.46
C LYS A 176 40.12 0.12 -6.87
N GLU A 177 39.73 1.38 -7.05
CA GLU A 177 39.67 2.03 -8.37
C GLU A 177 41.06 2.33 -8.94
N HIS A 178 42.05 2.57 -8.08
CA HIS A 178 43.44 2.86 -8.47
C HIS A 178 44.29 1.60 -8.66
N GLU A 179 43.75 0.42 -8.35
CA GLU A 179 44.38 -0.89 -8.57
C GLU A 179 44.04 -1.50 -9.96
N LYS A 180 43.29 -0.78 -10.82
CA LYS A 180 43.02 -1.12 -12.22
C LYS A 180 44.00 -0.46 -13.18
#